data_AF-A0A1M7M5W8-F1
#
_entry.id   AF-A0A1M7M5W8-F1
#
_cell.length_a   1.000
_cell.length_b   1.000
_cell.length_c   1.000
_cell.angle_alpha   90.00
_cell.angle_beta   90.00
_cell.angle_gamma   90.00
#
_symmetry.space_group_name_H-M   'P 1'
#
loop_
_entity.id
_entity.type
_entity.pdbx_description
1 polymer ?
#
loop_
_entity_poly.entity_id
_entity_poly.type
_entity_poly.pdbx_seq_one_letter_code
_entity_poly.pdbx_strand_id
1 'polypeptide(L)'
;MTDNEILSLMRETPPQGQRALFDKYYSYVYSIVNRIISGFGSPDDSDECVIDVFASVMMKLNPDNEGSLKSYVGAVARNTAISMRRSLAARTGRNVSADEESMAEIADEEDIERNNDKSETSELLLEKVSELGPPDSIIIIQKYYYDKNSKEIAEMVGLNPTAVRMRCGRAMKKLKNLLEAAGISL
;
A
#
# COMPACT_ATOMS: atom_id res chain seq x y z
N MET A 1 18.95 11.02 6.78
CA MET A 1 19.90 10.54 5.76
C MET A 1 19.22 10.54 4.40
N THR A 2 19.85 11.14 3.41
CA THR A 2 19.34 11.36 2.06
C THR A 2 19.57 10.14 1.16
N ASP A 3 18.89 10.09 0.02
CA ASP A 3 19.04 8.99 -0.95
C ASP A 3 20.47 8.96 -1.51
N ASN A 4 21.04 10.14 -1.80
CA ASN A 4 22.40 10.26 -2.29
C ASN A 4 23.44 9.76 -1.27
N GLU A 5 23.25 10.06 0.02
CA GLU A 5 24.12 9.53 1.08
C GLU A 5 24.06 8.00 1.16
N ILE A 6 22.87 7.41 1.01
CA ILE A 6 22.70 5.95 0.96
C ILE A 6 23.43 5.36 -0.26
N LEU A 7 23.26 5.98 -1.43
CA LEU A 7 23.92 5.53 -2.67
C LEU A 7 25.44 5.63 -2.58
N SER A 8 25.98 6.69 -1.95
CA SER A 8 27.42 6.80 -1.68
C SER A 8 27.91 5.69 -0.74
N LEU A 9 27.19 5.43 0.36
CA LEU A 9 27.53 4.34 1.29
C LEU A 9 27.47 2.96 0.61
N MET A 10 26.50 2.74 -0.29
CA MET A 10 26.40 1.50 -1.07
C MET A 10 27.64 1.27 -1.97
N ARG A 11 28.36 2.33 -2.37
CA ARG A 11 29.62 2.23 -3.13
C ARG A 11 30.83 1.99 -2.23
N GLU A 12 30.96 2.81 -1.18
CA GLU A 12 32.18 2.85 -0.37
C GLU A 12 32.20 1.77 0.69
N THR A 13 31.05 1.51 1.33
CA THR A 13 30.90 0.60 2.45
C THR A 13 29.57 -0.16 2.33
N PRO A 14 29.45 -1.16 1.42
CA PRO A 14 28.19 -1.81 1.12
C PRO A 14 27.37 -2.28 2.33
N PRO A 15 27.96 -2.87 3.40
CA PRO A 15 27.18 -3.24 4.59
C PRO A 15 26.52 -2.05 5.30
N GLN A 16 27.19 -0.90 5.36
CA GLN A 16 26.62 0.31 5.96
C GLN A 16 25.52 0.88 5.06
N GLY A 17 25.75 0.92 3.75
CA GLY A 17 24.76 1.34 2.76
C GLY A 17 23.49 0.46 2.76
N GLN A 18 23.65 -0.85 2.92
CA GLN A 18 22.53 -1.79 2.99
C GLN A 18 21.69 -1.57 4.25
N ARG A 19 22.34 -1.38 5.41
CA ARG A 19 21.66 -1.08 6.66
C ARG A 19 20.91 0.25 6.59
N ALA A 20 21.59 1.26 6.08
CA ALA A 20 21.07 2.58 5.79
C ALA A 20 19.81 2.57 4.91
N LEU A 21 19.85 1.79 3.83
CA LEU A 21 18.71 1.57 2.93
C LEU A 21 17.54 0.91 3.67
N PHE A 22 17.82 -0.16 4.42
CA PHE A 22 16.81 -0.87 5.19
C PHE A 22 16.15 0.05 6.21
N ASP A 23 16.92 0.73 7.05
CA ASP A 23 16.43 1.62 8.10
C ASP A 23 15.55 2.75 7.52
N LYS A 24 15.89 3.27 6.33
CA LYS A 24 15.11 4.33 5.68
C LYS A 24 13.81 3.83 5.05
N TYR A 25 13.84 2.69 4.36
CA TYR A 25 12.73 2.26 3.50
C TYR A 25 11.92 1.10 4.06
N TYR A 26 12.26 0.52 5.22
CA TYR A 26 11.54 -0.64 5.77
C TYR A 26 10.05 -0.38 5.88
N SER A 27 9.63 0.69 6.55
CA SER A 27 8.21 1.01 6.71
C SER A 27 7.49 1.27 5.37
N TYR A 28 8.21 1.84 4.40
CA TYR A 28 7.68 2.09 3.06
C TYR A 28 7.41 0.77 2.32
N VAL A 29 8.42 -0.10 2.26
CA VAL A 29 8.32 -1.42 1.63
C VAL A 29 7.27 -2.27 2.32
N TYR A 30 7.28 -2.32 3.65
CA TYR A 30 6.30 -3.06 4.45
C TYR A 30 4.87 -2.61 4.15
N SER A 31 4.62 -1.31 4.03
CA SER A 31 3.30 -0.77 3.71
C SER A 31 2.82 -1.19 2.31
N ILE A 32 3.71 -1.16 1.31
CA ILE A 32 3.38 -1.62 -0.06
C ILE A 32 3.06 -3.11 -0.06
N VAL A 33 3.95 -3.92 0.52
CA VAL A 33 3.82 -5.37 0.58
C VAL A 33 2.52 -5.75 1.26
N ASN A 34 2.30 -5.25 2.48
CA ASN A 34 1.12 -5.58 3.26
C ASN A 34 -0.16 -5.18 2.53
N ARG A 35 -0.20 -3.99 1.90
CA ARG A 35 -1.37 -3.56 1.11
C ARG A 35 -1.68 -4.49 -0.06
N ILE A 36 -0.66 -5.08 -0.69
CA ILE A 36 -0.85 -5.94 -1.86
C ILE A 36 -1.21 -7.36 -1.45
N ILE A 37 -0.59 -7.91 -0.40
CA ILE A 37 -0.78 -9.32 -0.03
C ILE A 37 -1.84 -9.54 1.07
N SER A 38 -2.31 -8.46 1.71
CA SER A 38 -3.42 -8.50 2.67
C SER A 38 -4.58 -9.31 2.13
N GLY A 39 -5.16 -10.17 2.98
CA GLY A 39 -6.29 -11.02 2.60
C GLY A 39 -5.93 -12.27 1.78
N PHE A 40 -4.72 -12.38 1.23
CA PHE A 40 -4.25 -13.57 0.49
C PHE A 40 -3.21 -14.41 1.26
N GLY A 41 -2.42 -13.76 2.14
CA GLY A 41 -1.35 -14.39 2.91
C GLY A 41 -1.46 -14.17 4.42
N SER A 42 -0.51 -14.77 5.14
CA SER A 42 -0.26 -14.59 6.57
C SER A 42 0.70 -13.41 6.82
N PRO A 43 0.83 -12.93 8.07
CA PRO A 43 1.87 -11.97 8.43
C PRO A 43 3.28 -12.44 8.07
N ASP A 44 3.56 -13.74 8.21
CA ASP A 44 4.86 -14.34 7.87
C ASP A 44 5.17 -14.22 6.37
N ASP A 45 4.16 -14.34 5.50
CA ASP A 45 4.33 -14.11 4.05
C ASP A 45 4.69 -12.64 3.75
N SER A 46 4.23 -11.70 4.59
CA SER A 46 4.57 -10.27 4.45
C SER A 46 6.04 -10.04 4.78
N ASP A 47 6.52 -10.63 5.87
CA ASP A 47 7.91 -10.52 6.29
C ASP A 47 8.84 -11.17 5.27
N GLU A 48 8.49 -12.34 4.74
CA GLU A 48 9.22 -13.00 3.65
C GLU A 48 9.31 -12.12 2.40
N CYS A 49 8.18 -11.53 1.98
CA CYS A 49 8.15 -10.65 0.82
C CYS A 49 9.02 -9.40 1.02
N VAL A 50 9.00 -8.79 2.21
CA VAL A 50 9.86 -7.64 2.53
C VAL A 50 11.33 -8.02 2.43
N ILE A 51 11.71 -9.20 2.95
CA ILE A 51 13.08 -9.73 2.83
C ILE A 51 13.47 -9.89 1.35
N ASP A 52 12.61 -10.48 0.53
CA ASP A 52 12.86 -10.67 -0.91
C ASP A 52 13.02 -9.35 -1.66
N VAL A 53 12.25 -8.32 -1.28
CA VAL A 53 12.37 -6.97 -1.85
C VAL A 53 13.74 -6.38 -1.52
N PHE A 54 14.15 -6.38 -0.26
CA PHE A 54 15.44 -5.83 0.13
C PHE A 54 16.60 -6.62 -0.47
N ALA A 55 16.53 -7.95 -0.49
CA ALA A 55 17.51 -8.78 -1.17
C ALA A 55 17.61 -8.42 -2.67
N SER A 56 16.47 -8.27 -3.34
CA SER A 56 16.41 -7.89 -4.76
C SER A 56 17.01 -6.51 -5.01
N VAL A 57 16.67 -5.52 -4.18
CA VAL A 57 17.22 -4.17 -4.30
C VAL A 57 18.73 -4.21 -4.07
N MET A 58 19.21 -4.84 -2.99
CA MET A 58 20.63 -4.89 -2.67
C MET A 58 21.47 -5.62 -3.73
N MET A 59 20.90 -6.60 -4.42
CA MET A 59 21.58 -7.34 -5.49
C MET A 59 21.56 -6.63 -6.85
N LYS A 60 20.52 -5.85 -7.15
CA LYS A 60 20.26 -5.31 -8.50
C LYS A 60 20.37 -3.79 -8.60
N LEU A 61 20.40 -3.08 -7.48
CA LEU A 61 20.55 -1.63 -7.46
C LEU A 61 21.90 -1.26 -8.06
N ASN A 62 21.86 -0.47 -9.14
CA ASN A 62 23.03 0.21 -9.66
C ASN A 62 23.07 1.63 -9.08
N PRO A 63 24.06 1.97 -8.22
CA PRO A 63 24.13 3.29 -7.59
C PRO A 63 24.40 4.45 -8.56
N ASP A 64 24.81 4.15 -9.80
CA ASP A 64 25.12 5.14 -10.84
C ASP A 64 23.94 5.44 -11.77
N ASN A 65 22.78 4.80 -11.56
CA ASN A 65 21.63 4.99 -12.43
C ASN A 65 20.91 6.32 -12.14
N GLU A 66 20.44 7.00 -13.19
CA GLU A 66 19.64 8.21 -13.06
C GLU A 66 18.20 7.83 -12.67
N GLY A 67 17.83 8.11 -11.42
CA GLY A 67 16.47 7.84 -10.92
C GLY A 67 16.35 8.01 -9.42
N SER A 68 15.12 8.24 -8.95
CA SER A 68 14.80 8.28 -7.53
C SER A 68 14.96 6.89 -6.91
N LEU A 69 15.81 6.78 -5.87
CA LEU A 69 16.00 5.53 -5.12
C LEU A 69 14.66 5.05 -4.52
N LYS A 70 13.83 5.99 -4.05
CA LYS A 70 12.48 5.71 -3.56
C LYS A 70 11.58 5.10 -4.64
N SER A 71 11.58 5.62 -5.86
CA SER A 71 10.77 5.10 -6.96
C SER A 71 11.24 3.70 -7.38
N TYR A 72 12.57 3.48 -7.41
CA TYR A 72 13.14 2.16 -7.68
C TYR A 72 12.74 1.13 -6.62
N VAL A 73 12.92 1.45 -5.34
CA VAL A 73 12.53 0.56 -4.21
C VAL A 73 11.04 0.26 -4.26
N GLY A 74 10.20 1.25 -4.54
CA GLY A 74 8.75 1.08 -4.68
C GLY A 74 8.37 0.14 -5.83
N ALA A 75 9.00 0.29 -6.99
CA ALA A 75 8.76 -0.57 -8.15
C ALA A 75 9.14 -2.03 -7.86
N VAL A 76 10.30 -2.26 -7.21
CA VAL A 76 10.71 -3.61 -6.80
C VAL A 76 9.73 -4.17 -5.77
N ALA A 77 9.35 -3.40 -4.75
CA ALA A 77 8.38 -3.80 -3.74
C ALA A 77 7.04 -4.25 -4.35
N ARG A 78 6.48 -3.43 -5.26
CA ARG A 78 5.22 -3.71 -5.95
C ARG A 78 5.30 -4.99 -6.77
N ASN A 79 6.33 -5.12 -7.60
CA ASN A 79 6.48 -6.27 -8.50
C ASN A 79 6.64 -7.58 -7.72
N THR A 80 7.46 -7.57 -6.66
CA THR A 80 7.68 -8.73 -5.80
C THR A 80 6.40 -9.12 -5.05
N ALA A 81 5.69 -8.14 -4.47
CA ALA A 81 4.42 -8.39 -3.77
C ALA A 81 3.32 -8.91 -4.70
N ILE A 82 3.19 -8.38 -5.92
CA ILE A 82 2.23 -8.89 -6.92
C ILE A 82 2.56 -10.34 -7.30
N SER A 83 3.84 -10.64 -7.51
CA SER A 83 4.29 -12.00 -7.81
C SER A 83 3.92 -12.97 -6.68
N MET A 84 4.19 -12.59 -5.43
CA MET A 84 3.83 -13.40 -4.26
C MET A 84 2.31 -13.56 -4.12
N ARG A 85 1.54 -12.47 -4.26
CA ARG A 85 0.07 -12.52 -4.22
C ARG A 85 -0.49 -13.51 -5.24
N ARG A 86 0.05 -13.53 -6.46
CA ARG A 86 -0.35 -14.51 -7.51
C ARG A 86 -0.07 -15.95 -7.06
N SER A 87 1.10 -16.20 -6.47
CA SER A 87 1.46 -17.51 -5.91
C SER A 87 0.52 -17.95 -4.77
N LEU A 88 0.21 -17.03 -3.84
CA LEU A 88 -0.70 -17.28 -2.72
C LEU A 88 -2.15 -17.51 -3.18
N ALA A 89 -2.63 -16.74 -4.15
CA ALA A 89 -3.97 -16.91 -4.72
C ALA A 89 -4.12 -18.26 -5.44
N ALA A 90 -3.10 -18.71 -6.17
CA ALA A 90 -3.07 -20.02 -6.80
C ALA A 90 -3.12 -21.16 -5.78
N ARG A 91 -2.42 -21.03 -4.64
CA ARG A 91 -2.45 -22.01 -3.53
C ARG A 91 -3.81 -22.09 -2.83
N THR A 92 -4.57 -21.01 -2.81
CA THR A 92 -5.87 -20.92 -2.12
C THR A 92 -7.08 -21.13 -3.03
N GLY A 93 -6.87 -21.37 -4.34
CA GLY A 93 -7.94 -21.58 -5.31
C GLY A 93 -8.78 -20.34 -5.61
N ARG A 94 -8.31 -19.14 -5.23
CA ARG A 94 -8.97 -17.87 -5.53
C ARG A 94 -8.53 -17.40 -6.92
N ASN A 95 -9.48 -17.33 -7.87
CA ASN A 95 -9.24 -16.70 -9.17
C ASN A 95 -9.07 -15.20 -8.98
N VAL A 96 -7.84 -14.70 -9.18
CA VAL A 96 -7.56 -13.27 -9.30
C VAL A 96 -8.10 -12.81 -10.66
N SER A 97 -9.17 -12.02 -10.65
CA SER A 97 -9.65 -11.37 -11.88
C SER A 97 -8.63 -10.33 -12.35
N ALA A 98 -8.47 -10.17 -13.67
CA ALA A 98 -7.68 -9.09 -14.27
C ALA A 98 -8.16 -7.68 -13.84
N ASP A 99 -9.42 -7.55 -13.39
CA ASP A 99 -9.96 -6.28 -12.86
C ASP A 99 -9.39 -5.91 -11.47
N GLU A 100 -8.89 -6.88 -10.68
CA GLU A 100 -8.16 -6.58 -9.42
C GLU A 100 -6.76 -6.01 -9.69
N GLU A 101 -6.25 -6.17 -10.92
CA GLU A 101 -4.93 -5.72 -11.33
C GLU A 101 -4.89 -4.22 -11.64
N SER A 102 -6.00 -3.64 -12.14
CA SER A 102 -6.12 -2.20 -12.41
C SER A 102 -6.39 -1.35 -11.17
N MET A 103 -6.95 -1.94 -10.09
CA MET A 103 -7.17 -1.21 -8.83
C MET A 103 -5.87 -0.93 -8.06
N ALA A 104 -4.77 -1.60 -8.42
CA ALA A 104 -3.43 -1.30 -7.92
C ALA A 104 -2.73 -0.17 -8.70
N GLU A 105 -3.44 0.51 -9.62
CA GLU A 105 -2.93 1.68 -10.38
C GLU A 105 -3.26 3.03 -9.72
N ILE A 106 -3.88 3.05 -8.53
CA ILE A 106 -4.09 4.31 -7.80
C ILE A 106 -3.15 4.36 -6.59
N ALA A 107 -1.92 4.76 -6.84
CA ALA A 107 -1.06 5.47 -5.92
C ALA A 107 0.07 6.09 -6.74
N ASP A 108 -0.22 7.26 -7.32
CA ASP A 108 0.79 8.16 -7.85
C ASP A 108 1.78 8.58 -6.76
N GLU A 109 2.92 9.06 -7.23
CA GLU A 109 4.26 9.15 -6.64
C GLU A 109 4.42 10.03 -5.37
N GLU A 110 3.35 10.51 -4.75
CA GLU A 110 3.43 11.60 -3.75
C GLU A 110 3.18 11.22 -2.28
N ASP A 111 2.57 10.08 -1.97
CA ASP A 111 1.89 9.93 -0.66
C ASP A 111 2.75 9.42 0.53
N ILE A 112 4.08 9.46 0.41
CA ILE A 112 4.96 8.70 1.31
C ILE A 112 5.99 9.58 2.05
N GLU A 113 6.16 10.84 1.66
CA GLU A 113 7.08 11.76 2.37
C GLU A 113 6.52 12.36 3.66
N ARG A 114 5.21 12.26 3.94
CA ARG A 114 4.63 12.85 5.16
C ARG A 114 4.70 11.89 6.35
N ASN A 115 5.88 11.43 6.78
CA ASN A 115 5.99 10.53 7.95
C ASN A 115 6.14 11.23 9.31
N ASN A 116 6.19 12.58 9.35
CA ASN A 116 6.20 13.34 10.62
C ASN A 116 4.94 14.22 10.83
N ASP A 117 4.03 14.33 9.85
CA ASP A 117 2.72 15.04 9.94
C ASP A 117 1.52 14.08 10.15
N LYS A 118 1.78 12.80 10.49
CA LYS A 118 0.78 11.73 10.38
C LYS A 118 -0.28 11.70 11.47
N SER A 119 -0.07 12.23 12.68
CA SER A 119 -1.16 12.14 13.69
C SER A 119 -2.34 13.01 13.27
N GLU A 120 -2.12 14.29 12.98
CA GLU A 120 -3.19 15.22 12.62
C GLU A 120 -3.84 14.86 11.28
N THR A 121 -3.04 14.51 10.27
CA THR A 121 -3.58 14.14 8.95
C THR A 121 -4.34 12.80 8.99
N SER A 122 -3.86 11.81 9.76
CA SER A 122 -4.56 10.53 9.89
C SER A 122 -5.80 10.63 10.77
N GLU A 123 -5.76 11.45 11.83
CA GLU A 123 -6.93 11.76 12.66
C GLU A 123 -8.01 12.46 11.84
N LEU A 124 -7.63 13.47 11.05
CA LEU A 124 -8.54 14.19 10.17
C LEU A 124 -9.13 13.26 9.09
N LEU A 125 -8.32 12.36 8.52
CA LEU A 125 -8.83 11.35 7.57
C LEU A 125 -9.86 10.43 8.22
N LEU A 126 -9.58 9.93 9.43
CA LEU A 126 -10.50 9.06 10.16
C LEU A 126 -11.79 9.79 10.56
N GLU A 127 -11.69 11.08 10.90
CA GLU A 127 -12.84 11.96 11.11
C GLU A 127 -13.69 12.08 9.84
N LYS A 128 -13.09 12.37 8.68
CA LYS A 128 -13.83 12.48 7.41
C LYS A 128 -14.45 11.17 6.96
N VAL A 129 -13.81 10.03 7.23
CA VAL A 129 -14.43 8.72 7.02
C VAL A 129 -15.63 8.51 7.94
N SER A 130 -15.54 8.98 9.19
CA SER A 130 -16.65 8.89 10.16
C SER A 130 -17.85 9.74 9.74
N GLU A 131 -17.63 10.92 9.15
CA GLU A 131 -18.68 11.81 8.60
C GLU A 131 -19.49 11.18 7.44
N LEU A 132 -19.00 10.10 6.83
CA LEU A 132 -19.77 9.36 5.83
C LEU A 132 -21.01 8.69 6.45
N GLY A 133 -20.93 8.32 7.73
CA GLY A 133 -21.96 7.60 8.47
C GLY A 133 -22.13 6.14 8.05
N PRO A 134 -22.66 5.27 8.93
CA PRO A 134 -22.94 3.89 8.57
C PRO A 134 -24.12 3.78 7.58
N PRO A 135 -24.10 2.79 6.67
CA PRO A 135 -23.07 1.76 6.50
C PRO A 135 -21.86 2.21 5.66
N ASP A 136 -21.85 3.43 5.11
CA ASP A 136 -20.85 3.89 4.14
C ASP A 136 -19.44 4.01 4.75
N SER A 137 -19.31 4.51 5.98
CA SER A 137 -18.05 4.53 6.73
C SER A 137 -17.51 3.11 6.97
N ILE A 138 -18.39 2.17 7.34
CA ILE A 138 -18.04 0.76 7.56
C ILE A 138 -17.56 0.13 6.25
N ILE A 139 -18.26 0.39 5.14
CA ILE A 139 -17.87 -0.12 3.82
C ILE A 139 -16.48 0.39 3.43
N ILE A 140 -16.18 1.68 3.63
CA ILE A 140 -14.87 2.26 3.31
C ILE A 140 -13.77 1.64 4.18
N ILE A 141 -13.97 1.57 5.50
CA ILE A 141 -12.99 0.98 6.42
C ILE A 141 -12.76 -0.50 6.08
N GLN A 142 -13.82 -1.30 5.95
CA GLN A 142 -13.67 -2.72 5.66
C GLN A 142 -13.04 -2.96 4.28
N LYS A 143 -13.31 -2.10 3.29
CA LYS A 143 -12.76 -2.25 1.95
C LYS A 143 -11.30 -1.82 1.84
N TYR A 144 -10.93 -0.69 2.44
CA TYR A 144 -9.61 -0.08 2.21
C TYR A 144 -8.63 -0.30 3.37
N TYR A 145 -9.12 -0.50 4.59
CA TYR A 145 -8.27 -0.79 5.75
C TYR A 145 -8.11 -2.29 6.00
N TYR A 146 -9.19 -3.07 5.85
CA TYR A 146 -9.19 -4.52 6.09
C TYR A 146 -9.19 -5.38 4.81
N ASP A 147 -9.10 -4.74 3.63
CA ASP A 147 -9.15 -5.35 2.30
C ASP A 147 -10.23 -6.43 2.08
N LYS A 148 -11.40 -6.25 2.68
CA LYS A 148 -12.50 -7.19 2.52
C LYS A 148 -13.17 -7.04 1.17
N ASN A 149 -13.60 -8.17 0.61
CA ASN A 149 -14.34 -8.17 -0.65
C ASN A 149 -15.82 -7.80 -0.45
N SER A 150 -16.52 -7.43 -1.53
CA SER A 150 -17.91 -6.95 -1.42
C SER A 150 -18.89 -7.98 -0.90
N LYS A 151 -18.58 -9.30 -0.94
CA LYS A 151 -19.43 -10.35 -0.34
C LYS A 151 -19.27 -10.38 1.17
N GLU A 152 -18.04 -10.36 1.66
CA GLU A 152 -17.75 -10.31 3.09
C GLU A 152 -18.33 -9.05 3.72
N ILE A 153 -18.15 -7.90 3.08
CA ILE A 153 -18.74 -6.62 3.53
C ILE A 153 -20.27 -6.69 3.54
N ALA A 154 -20.87 -7.25 2.49
CA ALA A 154 -22.32 -7.42 2.37
C ALA A 154 -22.91 -8.19 3.57
N GLU A 155 -22.26 -9.27 4.00
CA GLU A 155 -22.65 -10.05 5.18
C GLU A 155 -22.58 -9.22 6.47
N MET A 156 -21.53 -8.40 6.65
CA MET A 156 -21.37 -7.56 7.84
C MET A 156 -22.39 -6.42 7.93
N VAL A 157 -22.73 -5.79 6.81
CA VAL A 157 -23.63 -4.62 6.80
C VAL A 157 -25.08 -4.96 6.43
N GLY A 158 -25.40 -6.24 6.23
CA GLY A 158 -26.76 -6.69 5.87
C GLY A 158 -27.23 -6.21 4.50
N LEU A 159 -26.31 -6.04 3.54
CA LEU A 159 -26.61 -5.60 2.17
C LEU A 159 -26.26 -6.71 1.18
N ASN A 160 -26.68 -6.57 -0.09
CA ASN A 160 -26.17 -7.45 -1.14
C ASN A 160 -24.83 -6.91 -1.72
N PRO A 161 -23.99 -7.77 -2.33
CA PRO A 161 -22.67 -7.35 -2.82
C PRO A 161 -22.70 -6.27 -3.91
N THR A 162 -23.77 -6.18 -4.69
CA THR A 162 -23.95 -5.14 -5.72
C THR A 162 -24.23 -3.79 -5.06
N ALA A 163 -25.08 -3.77 -4.03
CA ALA A 163 -25.36 -2.58 -3.23
C ALA A 163 -24.09 -2.07 -2.53
N VAL A 164 -23.26 -2.97 -1.98
CA VAL A 164 -21.96 -2.60 -1.38
C VAL A 164 -21.05 -1.92 -2.40
N ARG A 165 -20.91 -2.45 -3.63
CA ARG A 165 -20.08 -1.82 -4.68
C ARG A 165 -20.56 -0.42 -5.05
N MET A 166 -21.86 -0.27 -5.27
CA MET A 166 -22.47 1.01 -5.61
C MET A 166 -22.30 2.04 -4.47
N ARG A 167 -22.46 1.60 -3.22
CA ARG A 167 -22.25 2.44 -2.04
C ARG A 167 -20.79 2.81 -1.85
N CYS A 168 -19.86 1.88 -2.04
CA CYS A 168 -18.42 2.13 -1.97
C CYS A 168 -18.00 3.24 -2.94
N GLY A 169 -18.43 3.18 -4.21
CA GLY A 169 -18.12 4.23 -5.18
C GLY A 169 -18.68 5.60 -4.81
N ARG A 170 -19.93 5.65 -4.32
CA ARG A 170 -20.55 6.91 -3.84
C ARG A 170 -19.87 7.46 -2.60
N ALA A 171 -19.53 6.59 -1.64
CA ALA A 171 -18.86 6.94 -0.40
C ALA A 171 -17.46 7.49 -0.69
N MET A 172 -16.71 6.89 -1.62
CA MET A 172 -15.40 7.37 -2.03
C MET A 172 -15.47 8.75 -2.69
N LYS A 173 -16.46 8.98 -3.55
CA LYS A 173 -16.68 10.30 -4.14
C LYS A 173 -17.03 11.36 -3.09
N LYS A 174 -17.87 11.00 -2.12
CA LYS A 174 -18.21 11.89 -0.99
C LYS A 174 -16.98 12.19 -0.12
N LEU A 175 -16.16 11.18 0.17
CA LEU A 175 -14.94 11.31 0.95
C LEU A 175 -13.94 12.24 0.25
N LYS A 176 -13.74 12.09 -1.07
CA LYS A 176 -12.89 12.99 -1.85
C LYS A 176 -13.31 14.46 -1.69
N ASN A 177 -14.59 14.75 -1.84
CA ASN A 177 -15.11 16.11 -1.68
C ASN A 177 -14.91 16.66 -0.24
N LEU A 178 -15.05 15.81 0.78
CA LEU A 178 -14.84 16.21 2.19
C LEU A 178 -13.37 16.53 2.46
N LEU A 179 -12.45 15.79 1.87
CA LEU A 179 -11.01 16.01 2.01
C LEU A 179 -10.57 17.27 1.26
N GLU A 180 -11.06 17.48 0.04
CA GLU A 180 -10.80 18.71 -0.73
C GLU A 180 -11.28 19.96 0.03
N ALA A 181 -12.47 19.91 0.64
CA ALA A 181 -13.00 20.99 1.46
C ALA A 181 -12.16 21.25 2.73
N ALA A 182 -11.46 20.23 3.23
CA ALA A 182 -10.55 20.34 4.36
C ALA A 182 -9.11 20.73 3.96
N GLY A 183 -8.87 21.07 2.70
CA GLY A 183 -7.54 21.45 2.19
C GLY A 183 -6.60 20.26 1.94
N ILE A 184 -7.12 19.03 1.93
CA ILE A 184 -6.38 17.81 1.62
C ILE A 184 -6.71 17.38 0.20
N SER A 185 -5.75 17.52 -0.72
CA SER A 185 -5.87 16.91 -2.05
C SER A 185 -5.31 15.49 -2.01
N LEU A 186 -6.13 14.52 -2.44
CA LEU A 186 -5.72 13.15 -2.79
C LEU A 186 -5.41 13.04 -4.28
#